data_AF-A0A7W0U0N3-F1
#
_entry.id   AF-A0A7W0U0N3-F1
#
_cell.length_a   1.000
_cell.length_b   1.000
_cell.length_c   1.000
_cell.angle_alpha   90.00
_cell.angle_beta   90.00
_cell.angle_gamma   90.00
#
_symmetry.space_group_name_H-M   'P 1'
#
loop_
_entity.id
_entity.type
_entity.pdbx_description
1 polymer ?
#
loop_
_entity_poly.entity_id
_entity_poly.type
_entity_poly.pdbx_seq_one_letter_code
_entity_poly.pdbx_strand_id
1 'polypeptide(L)' 'MSVEALPEEERAVVRLHYDDGLTQTETASRLGVPVGTVKSRSHRAHRRLGELLSHVGGSGAEVAGR' A
#
# COMPACT_ATOMS: atom_id res chain seq x y z
N MET A 1 -2.13 5.35 9.76
CA MET A 1 -0.69 5.32 10.12
C MET A 1 0.13 4.37 9.24
N SER A 2 -0.29 3.14 8.92
CA SER A 2 0.58 2.18 8.20
C SER A 2 1.00 2.57 6.77
N VAL A 3 0.14 3.26 6.02
CA VAL A 3 0.46 3.74 4.65
C VAL A 3 1.51 4.86 4.66
N GLU A 4 1.64 5.60 5.76
CA GLU A 4 2.63 6.68 5.88
C GLU A 4 4.06 6.14 6.06
N ALA A 5 4.21 4.89 6.51
CA ALA A 5 5.51 4.23 6.60
C ALA A 5 6.05 3.73 5.23
N LEU A 6 5.24 3.78 4.17
CA LEU A 6 5.70 3.40 2.84
C LEU A 6 6.64 4.46 2.24
N PRO A 7 7.62 4.05 1.41
CA PRO A 7 8.32 4.97 0.51
C PRO A 7 7.33 5.80 -0.30
N GLU A 8 7.65 7.06 -0.56
CA GLU A 8 6.72 8.03 -1.16
C GLU A 8 6.11 7.54 -2.47
N GLU A 9 6.93 6.94 -3.32
CA GLU A 9 6.52 6.40 -4.61
C GLU A 9 5.58 5.19 -4.51
N GLU A 10 5.71 4.37 -3.48
CA GLU A 10 4.82 3.24 -3.18
C GLU A 10 3.51 3.75 -2.57
N ARG A 11 3.62 4.74 -1.67
CA ARG A 11 2.48 5.42 -1.03
C ARG A 11 1.58 6.12 -2.05
N ALA A 12 2.18 6.81 -3.02
CA ALA A 12 1.45 7.53 -4.06
C ALA A 12 0.55 6.59 -4.87
N VAL A 13 1.07 5.41 -5.24
CA VAL A 13 0.29 4.39 -5.97
C VAL A 13 -0.87 3.88 -5.12
N VAL A 14 -0.67 3.62 -3.83
CA VAL A 14 -1.73 3.16 -2.92
C VAL A 14 -2.82 4.21 -2.78
N ARG A 15 -2.46 5.49 -2.53
CA ARG A 15 -3.45 6.57 -2.39
C ARG A 15 -4.25 6.80 -3.67
N LEU A 16 -3.62 6.81 -4.83
CA LEU A 16 -4.33 6.98 -6.09
C LEU A 16 -5.33 5.84 -6.39
N HIS A 17 -5.05 4.62 -5.95
CA HIS A 17 -6.00 3.51 -6.04
C HIS A 17 -7.15 3.62 -5.04
N TYR A 18 -6.85 3.93 -3.78
CA TYR A 18 -7.83 3.84 -2.69
C TYR A 18 -8.62 5.14 -2.48
N ASP A 19 -7.97 6.29 -2.61
CA ASP A 19 -8.59 7.59 -2.38
C ASP A 19 -9.25 8.11 -3.68
N ASP A 20 -8.54 8.02 -4.80
CA ASP A 20 -8.99 8.54 -6.10
C ASP A 20 -9.69 7.47 -6.97
N GLY A 21 -9.66 6.19 -6.58
CA GLY A 21 -10.31 5.10 -7.32
C GLY A 21 -9.70 4.80 -8.70
N LEU A 22 -8.48 5.30 -8.98
CA LEU A 22 -7.88 5.20 -10.31
C LEU A 22 -7.46 3.77 -10.65
N THR A 23 -7.59 3.39 -11.92
CA THR A 23 -7.00 2.17 -12.45
C THR A 23 -5.47 2.26 -12.52
N GLN A 24 -4.79 1.14 -12.79
CA GLN A 24 -3.33 1.11 -12.89
C GLN A 24 -2.81 1.95 -14.06
N THR A 25 -3.58 2.02 -15.16
CA THR A 25 -3.24 2.83 -16.34
C THR A 25 -3.41 4.31 -16.06
N GLU A 26 -4.50 4.72 -15.42
CA GLU A 26 -4.72 6.12 -15.03
C GLU A 26 -3.70 6.59 -13.98
N THR A 27 -3.37 5.71 -13.03
CA THR A 27 -2.29 5.95 -12.06
C THR A 27 -0.95 6.14 -12.77
N ALA A 28 -0.63 5.30 -13.76
CA ALA A 28 0.59 5.41 -14.56
C ALA A 28 0.65 6.74 -15.31
N SER A 29 -0.44 7.13 -15.98
CA SER A 29 -0.57 8.42 -16.66
C SER A 29 -0.41 9.60 -15.71
N ARG A 30 -1.05 9.55 -14.53
CA ARG A 30 -1.00 10.64 -13.54
C ARG A 30 0.38 10.81 -12.90
N LEU A 31 1.10 9.71 -12.69
CA LEU A 31 2.45 9.72 -12.12
C LEU A 31 3.56 9.89 -13.16
N GLY A 32 3.24 9.84 -14.46
CA GLY A 32 4.23 9.91 -15.53
C GLY A 32 5.19 8.72 -15.57
N VAL A 33 4.74 7.52 -15.19
CA VAL A 33 5.57 6.30 -15.13
C VAL A 33 4.95 5.15 -15.93
N PRO A 34 5.72 4.12 -16.33
CA PRO A 34 5.15 2.93 -16.97
C PRO A 34 4.16 2.18 -16.07
N VAL A 35 3.14 1.56 -16.68
CA VAL A 35 2.18 0.69 -15.96
C VAL A 35 2.87 -0.46 -15.23
N GLY A 36 3.96 -1.01 -15.79
CA GLY A 36 4.79 -2.01 -15.10
C GLY A 36 5.42 -1.49 -13.80
N THR A 37 5.81 -0.21 -13.77
CA THR A 37 6.33 0.44 -12.56
C THR A 37 5.23 0.54 -11.50
N VAL A 38 4.01 0.94 -11.89
CA VAL A 38 2.84 0.97 -10.99
C VAL A 38 2.62 -0.41 -10.37
N LYS A 39 2.55 -1.47 -11.19
CA LYS A 39 2.40 -2.86 -10.72
C LYS A 39 3.49 -3.25 -9.70
N SER A 40 4.75 -2.96 -10.02
CA SER A 40 5.87 -3.30 -9.14
C SER A 40 5.83 -2.54 -7.82
N ARG A 41 5.42 -1.26 -7.84
CA ARG A 41 5.26 -0.41 -6.66
C ARG A 41 4.08 -0.89 -5.80
N SER A 42 2.93 -1.20 -6.41
CA SER A 42 1.78 -1.79 -5.69
C SER A 42 2.17 -3.08 -4.99
N HIS A 43 2.89 -3.98 -5.67
CA HIS A 43 3.32 -5.24 -5.08
C HIS A 43 4.23 -5.01 -3.85
N ARG A 44 5.25 -4.15 -3.98
CA ARG A 44 6.14 -3.81 -2.85
C ARG A 44 5.38 -3.14 -1.70
N ALA A 45 4.47 -2.21 -2.02
CA ALA A 45 3.62 -1.54 -1.04
C ALA A 45 2.80 -2.54 -0.22
N HIS A 46 2.08 -3.45 -0.88
CA HIS A 46 1.27 -4.47 -0.20
C HIS A 46 2.12 -5.40 0.65
N ARG A 47 3.30 -5.81 0.17
CA ARG A 47 4.21 -6.68 0.93
C ARG A 47 4.69 -5.99 2.22
N ARG A 48 5.15 -4.73 2.11
CA ARG A 48 5.58 -3.93 3.28
C ARG A 48 4.44 -3.67 4.25
N LEU A 49 3.24 -3.34 3.75
CA LEU A 49 2.08 -3.15 4.60
C LEU A 49 1.71 -4.45 5.34
N GLY A 50 1.76 -5.59 4.65
CA GLY A 50 1.57 -6.91 5.27
C GLY A 50 2.60 -7.18 6.37
N GLU A 51 3.87 -6.91 6.10
CA GLU A 51 4.95 -7.01 7.10
C GLU A 51 4.67 -6.10 8.31
N LEU A 52 4.40 -4.81 8.09
CA LEU A 52 4.12 -3.84 9.16
C LEU A 52 2.92 -4.23 10.02
N LEU A 53 1.83 -4.66 9.38
CA LEU A 53 0.61 -5.07 10.08
C LEU A 53 0.79 -6.39 10.82
N SER A 54 1.64 -7.30 10.32
CA SER A 54 1.98 -8.54 11.04
C SER A 54 2.73 -8.25 12.34
N HIS A 55 3.59 -7.24 12.36
CA HIS A 55 4.29 -6.81 13.58
C HIS A 55 3.34 -6.13 14.59
N VAL A 56 2.34 -5.40 14.10
CA VAL A 56 1.31 -4.78 14.95
C VAL A 56 0.33 -5.83 15.50
N GLY A 57 -0.02 -6.84 14.71
CA GLY A 57 -0.89 -7.95 15.13
C GLY A 57 -0.25 -8.91 16.15
N GLY A 58 1.07 -8.90 16.30
CA GLY A 58 1.81 -9.68 17.30
C GLY A 58 1.81 -9.09 18.71
N SER A 59 1.28 -7.88 18.91
CA SER A 59 1.24 -7.19 20.21
C SER A 59 -0.19 -6.93 20.72
N GLY A 60 -1.20 -7.51 20.06
CA GLY A 60 -2.62 -7.33 20.39
C GLY A 60 -3.41 -8.63 20.57
N ALA A 61 -2.75 -9.74 20.87
CA ALA A 61 -3.40 -11.03 21.11
C ALA A 61 -3.60 -11.31 22.62
N GLU A 62 -4.25 -10.39 23.33
CA GLU A 62 -5.00 -10.68 24.55
C GLU A 62 -6.34 -9.94 24.47
N VAL A 63 -7.40 -10.60 24.96
CA VAL A 63 -8.87 -10.37 24.84
C VAL A 63 -9.47 -10.60 23.44
N ALA A 64 -10.42 -11.52 23.20
CA ALA A 64 -11.37 -12.25 24.03
C ALA A 64 -11.64 -13.63 23.34
N GLY A 65 -11.97 -14.73 24.01
CA GLY A 65 -12.79 -14.79 25.21
C GLY A 65 -14.28 -14.73 24.89
N ARG A 66 -14.79 -15.53 23.94
CA ARG A 66 -16.11 -16.20 23.98
C ARG A 66 -16.36 -17.05 22.74
#